data_AF-A0A9P6QNX3-F1
#
_entry.id   AF-A0A9P6QNX3-F1
#
_cell.length_a   1.000
_cell.length_b   1.000
_cell.length_c   1.000
_cell.angle_alpha   90.00
_cell.angle_beta   90.00
_cell.angle_gamma   90.00
#
_symmetry.space_group_name_H-M   'P 1'
#
loop_
_entity.id
_entity.type
_entity.pdbx_description
1 polymer ?
#
loop_
_entity_poly.entity_id
_entity_poly.type
_entity_poly.pdbx_seq_one_letter_code
_entity_poly.pdbx_strand_id
1 'polypeptide(L)'
;MSLAVLHKNQVIFAEGFGKRSKTDPYTVDTLQPVSSLTKTFTAAAIGELVAEGTLDWDTTPINKYLPDFQLKDPSLTSQITFTDLLAQYS
;
A
#
# COMPACT_ATOMS: atom_id res chain seq x y z
N MET A 1 -6.92 16.71 -13.12
CA MET A 1 -6.29 16.43 -11.82
C MET A 1 -7.31 16.70 -10.73
N SER A 2 -7.43 15.85 -9.72
CA SER A 2 -8.20 16.17 -8.51
C SER A 2 -7.22 16.46 -7.36
N LEU A 3 -7.58 17.39 -6.49
CA LEU A 3 -6.81 17.74 -5.29
C LEU A 3 -7.76 17.85 -4.11
N ALA A 4 -7.38 17.26 -2.97
CA ALA A 4 -8.08 17.42 -1.71
C ALA A 4 -7.10 17.79 -0.59
N VAL A 5 -7.54 18.64 0.34
CA VAL A 5 -6.79 19.03 1.54
C VAL A 5 -7.63 18.72 2.77
N LEU A 6 -7.05 17.95 3.69
CA LEU A 6 -7.66 17.60 4.96
C LEU A 6 -6.91 18.29 6.11
N HIS A 7 -7.65 18.83 7.07
CA HIS A 7 -7.11 19.41 8.29
C HIS A 7 -8.03 19.06 9.46
N LYS A 8 -7.46 18.51 10.54
CA LYS A 8 -8.21 18.08 11.74
C LYS A 8 -9.42 17.20 11.39
N ASN A 9 -9.19 16.17 10.56
CA ASN A 9 -10.21 15.22 10.10
C ASN A 9 -11.35 15.84 9.29
N GLN A 10 -11.20 17.07 8.80
CA GLN A 10 -12.17 17.73 7.93
C GLN A 10 -11.55 18.00 6.57
N VAL A 11 -12.32 17.74 5.51
CA VAL A 11 -11.98 18.18 4.16
C VAL A 11 -12.24 19.68 4.08
N ILE A 12 -11.17 20.47 3.97
CA ILE A 12 -11.26 21.94 3.87
C ILE A 12 -11.21 22.44 2.42
N PHE A 13 -10.81 21.56 1.50
CA PHE A 13 -10.76 21.84 0.07
C PHE A 13 -10.82 20.52 -0.71
N ALA A 14 -11.62 20.45 -1.77
CA ALA A 14 -11.62 19.34 -2.72
C ALA A 14 -12.15 19.81 -4.06
N GLU A 15 -11.30 19.81 -5.10
CA GLU A 15 -11.66 20.33 -6.42
C GLU A 15 -11.06 19.51 -7.56
N GLY A 16 -11.76 19.54 -8.69
CA GLY A 16 -11.32 18.99 -9.96
C GLY A 16 -10.80 20.07 -10.91
N PHE A 17 -9.59 19.88 -11.43
CA PHE A 17 -8.92 20.83 -12.33
C PHE A 17 -8.72 20.24 -13.72
N GLY A 18 -9.12 21.03 -14.73
CA GLY A 18 -8.98 20.69 -16.14
C GLY A 18 -10.01 19.66 -16.61
N LYS A 19 -9.65 18.90 -17.65
CA LYS A 19 -10.52 17.89 -18.26
C LYS A 19 -9.89 16.51 -18.16
N ARG A 20 -10.70 15.48 -17.91
CA ARG A 20 -10.27 14.07 -17.94
C ARG A 20 -10.30 13.48 -19.36
N SER A 21 -11.08 14.07 -20.25
CA SER A 21 -11.19 13.71 -21.67
C SER A 21 -11.38 14.97 -22.53
N LYS A 22 -11.65 14.82 -23.83
CA LYS A 22 -11.92 15.99 -24.70
C LYS A 22 -13.13 16.80 -24.23
N THR A 23 -14.14 16.12 -23.69
CA THR A 23 -15.43 16.70 -23.31
C THR A 23 -15.62 16.79 -21.81
N ASP A 24 -15.04 15.86 -21.05
CA ASP A 24 -15.44 15.69 -19.65
C ASP A 24 -14.50 16.44 -18.71
N PRO A 25 -15.04 17.23 -17.77
CA PRO A 25 -14.23 17.85 -16.73
C PRO A 25 -13.60 16.79 -15.83
N TYR A 26 -12.49 17.14 -15.21
CA TYR A 26 -11.98 16.39 -14.09
C TYR A 26 -12.82 16.72 -12.84
N THR A 27 -13.21 15.73 -12.07
CA THR A 27 -13.98 15.89 -10.82
C THR A 27 -13.28 15.18 -9.67
N VAL A 28 -13.73 15.45 -8.44
CA VAL A 28 -13.24 14.74 -7.25
C VAL A 28 -13.50 13.23 -7.30
N ASP A 29 -14.55 12.81 -8.02
CA ASP A 29 -14.95 11.40 -8.19
C ASP A 29 -14.29 10.72 -9.40
N THR A 30 -13.40 11.40 -10.12
CA THR A 30 -12.73 10.81 -11.28
C THR A 30 -11.78 9.69 -10.84
N LEU A 31 -12.12 8.45 -11.22
CA LEU A 31 -11.25 7.29 -11.00
C LEU A 31 -9.92 7.45 -11.74
N GLN A 32 -8.82 7.16 -11.03
CA GLN A 32 -7.47 7.29 -11.55
C GLN A 32 -6.57 6.15 -11.04
N PRO A 33 -5.59 5.69 -11.82
CA PRO A 33 -4.55 4.80 -11.31
C PRO A 33 -3.74 5.53 -10.23
N VAL A 34 -3.70 4.95 -9.02
CA VAL A 34 -2.96 5.52 -7.88
C VAL A 34 -1.53 4.97 -7.75
N SER A 35 -1.16 4.02 -8.61
CA SER A 35 0.20 3.45 -8.72
C SER A 35 0.76 3.02 -7.36
N SER A 36 1.92 3.54 -6.94
CA SER A 36 2.57 3.13 -5.69
C SER A 36 1.77 3.44 -4.42
N LEU A 37 0.73 4.29 -4.46
CA LEU A 37 -0.17 4.46 -3.31
C LEU A 37 -0.87 3.16 -2.93
N THR A 38 -1.05 2.22 -3.87
CA THR A 38 -1.55 0.86 -3.59
C THR A 38 -0.73 0.16 -2.50
N LYS A 39 0.58 0.43 -2.39
CA LYS A 39 1.44 -0.16 -1.35
C LYS A 39 0.97 0.19 0.06
N THR A 40 0.49 1.41 0.28
CA THR A 40 -0.05 1.84 1.59
C THR A 40 -1.28 1.03 1.97
N PHE A 41 -2.16 0.74 1.00
CA PHE A 41 -3.33 -0.11 1.23
C PHE A 41 -2.93 -1.56 1.53
N THR A 42 -1.94 -2.11 0.80
CA THR A 42 -1.40 -3.45 1.09
C THR A 42 -0.79 -3.52 2.50
N ALA A 43 -0.01 -2.52 2.90
CA ALA A 43 0.56 -2.46 4.24
C ALA A 43 -0.52 -2.37 5.32
N ALA A 44 -1.58 -1.58 5.12
CA ALA A 44 -2.72 -1.51 6.02
C ALA A 44 -3.45 -2.86 6.13
N ALA A 45 -3.67 -3.55 5.01
CA ALA A 45 -4.29 -4.88 5.01
C ALA A 45 -3.47 -5.92 5.78
N ILE A 46 -2.13 -5.88 5.68
CA ILE A 46 -1.26 -6.72 6.51
C ILE A 46 -1.37 -6.30 7.99
N GLY A 47 -1.52 -5.01 8.27
CA GLY A 47 -1.72 -4.51 9.64
C GLY A 47 -2.98 -5.03 10.32
N GLU A 48 -4.07 -5.19 9.57
CA GLU A 48 -5.27 -5.86 10.07
C GLU A 48 -4.98 -7.33 10.44
N LEU A 49 -4.24 -8.07 9.60
CA LEU A 49 -3.86 -9.46 9.89
C LEU A 49 -2.96 -9.56 11.14
N VAL A 50 -2.12 -8.56 11.40
CA VAL A 50 -1.33 -8.47 12.64
C VAL A 50 -2.23 -8.19 13.83
N ALA A 51 -3.16 -7.25 13.71
CA ALA A 51 -4.12 -6.93 14.78
C ALA A 51 -4.99 -8.15 15.15
N GLU A 52 -5.32 -8.99 14.18
CA GLU A 52 -6.03 -10.26 14.36
C GLU A 52 -5.15 -11.38 14.97
N GLY A 53 -3.83 -11.20 15.03
CA GLY A 53 -2.88 -12.21 15.50
C GLY A 53 -2.61 -13.33 14.50
N THR A 54 -2.98 -13.16 13.23
CA THR A 54 -2.76 -14.15 12.16
C THR A 54 -1.28 -14.27 11.78
N LEU A 55 -0.54 -13.16 11.87
CA LEU A 55 0.89 -13.05 11.64
C LEU A 55 1.48 -11.95 12.52
N ASP A 56 2.80 -11.84 12.54
CA ASP A 56 3.52 -10.74 13.18
C ASP A 56 4.50 -10.08 12.18
N TRP A 57 4.90 -8.84 12.47
CA TRP A 57 5.71 -8.01 11.58
C TRP A 57 7.13 -8.52 11.37
N ASP A 58 7.79 -8.92 12.46
CA ASP A 58 9.26 -8.98 12.56
C ASP A 58 9.82 -10.39 12.75
N THR A 59 8.98 -11.39 12.99
CA THR A 59 9.40 -12.76 13.29
C THR A 59 8.74 -13.80 12.41
N THR A 60 7.57 -13.52 11.82
CA THR A 60 6.97 -14.43 10.84
C THR A 60 7.71 -14.32 9.50
N PRO A 61 8.38 -15.40 9.03
CA PRO A 61 9.07 -15.38 7.76
C PRO A 61 8.08 -15.51 6.59
N ILE A 62 8.38 -14.84 5.47
CA ILE A 62 7.49 -14.80 4.29
C ILE A 62 7.25 -16.19 3.70
N ASN A 63 8.24 -17.07 3.75
CA ASN A 63 8.12 -18.43 3.24
C ASN A 63 7.08 -19.28 3.98
N LYS A 64 6.62 -18.88 5.18
CA LYS A 64 5.48 -19.51 5.87
C LYS A 64 4.20 -19.41 5.05
N TYR A 65 4.00 -18.31 4.31
CA TYR A 65 2.83 -18.08 3.47
C TYR A 65 3.11 -18.29 1.98
N LEU A 66 4.38 -18.19 1.57
CA LEU A 66 4.83 -18.41 0.20
C LEU A 66 5.95 -19.46 0.17
N PRO A 67 5.64 -20.76 0.23
CA PRO A 67 6.65 -21.83 0.36
C PRO A 67 7.68 -21.86 -0.78
N ASP A 68 7.27 -21.41 -1.98
CA ASP A 68 8.12 -21.36 -3.18
C ASP A 68 8.95 -20.06 -3.26
N PHE A 69 8.79 -19.12 -2.33
CA PHE A 69 9.56 -17.89 -2.29
C PHE A 69 11.00 -18.18 -1.88
N GLN A 70 11.94 -17.83 -2.76
CA GLN A 70 13.38 -17.96 -2.51
C GLN A 70 14.12 -16.72 -2.99
N LEU A 71 14.98 -16.19 -2.13
CA LEU A 71 15.96 -15.17 -2.49
C LEU A 71 17.19 -15.84 -3.12
N LYS A 72 17.98 -15.03 -3.81
CA LYS A 72 19.27 -15.47 -4.36
C LYS A 72 20.22 -15.97 -3.27
N ASP A 73 20.15 -15.36 -2.09
CA ASP A 73 20.85 -15.83 -0.90
C ASP A 73 19.91 -16.75 -0.09
N PRO A 74 20.18 -18.06 -0.03
CA PRO A 74 19.36 -19.00 0.72
C PRO A 74 19.33 -18.69 2.23
N SER A 75 20.36 -18.06 2.78
CA SER A 75 20.42 -17.73 4.20
C SER A 75 19.41 -16.64 4.58
N LEU A 76 19.08 -15.74 3.66
CA LEU A 76 18.09 -14.67 3.86
C LEU A 76 16.66 -15.14 3.60
N THR A 77 16.48 -16.17 2.76
CA THR A 77 15.15 -16.71 2.41
C THR A 77 14.33 -17.11 3.65
N SER A 78 14.97 -17.66 4.68
CA SER A 78 14.31 -18.08 5.92
C SER A 78 14.20 -16.98 6.97
N GLN A 79 14.79 -15.81 6.72
CA GLN A 79 14.87 -14.70 7.68
C GLN A 79 14.02 -13.50 7.26
N ILE A 80 13.73 -13.34 5.97
CA ILE A 80 12.96 -12.21 5.45
C ILE A 80 11.53 -12.19 5.98
N THR A 81 11.13 -11.04 6.49
CA THR A 81 9.86 -10.79 7.20
C THR A 81 8.95 -9.83 6.43
N PHE A 82 7.75 -9.57 6.97
CA PHE A 82 6.85 -8.56 6.43
C PHE A 82 7.42 -7.15 6.57
N THR A 83 8.12 -6.86 7.68
CA THR A 83 8.83 -5.58 7.86
C THR A 83 9.85 -5.35 6.76
N ASP A 84 10.67 -6.35 6.42
CA ASP A 84 11.70 -6.20 5.38
C ASP A 84 11.10 -5.89 4.01
N LEU A 85 10.01 -6.56 3.64
CA LEU A 85 9.31 -6.31 2.38
C LEU A 85 8.65 -4.92 2.34
N LEU A 86 7.95 -4.52 3.41
CA LEU A 86 7.18 -3.27 3.43
C LEU A 86 8.07 -2.04 3.63
N ALA A 87 9.14 -2.17 4.41
CA ALA A 87 10.17 -1.14 4.60
C ALA A 87 11.14 -1.03 3.42
N GLN A 88 11.08 -1.98 2.46
CA GLN A 88 11.96 -2.05 1.29
C GLN A 88 13.44 -2.25 1.68
N TYR A 89 13.68 -3.13 2.66
CA TYR A 89 15.00 -3.54 3.13
C TYR A 89 15.40 -4.96 2.69
N SER A 90 14.56 -5.60 1.87
CA SER A 90 14.72 -6.94 1.30
C SER A 90 15.81 -7.08 0.23
#